data_AF-T1DJL8-F1
#
_entry.id   AF-T1DJL8-F1
#
_cell.length_a   1.000
_cell.length_b   1.000
_cell.length_c   1.000
_cell.angle_alpha   90.00
_cell.angle_beta   90.00
_cell.angle_gamma   90.00
#
_symmetry.space_group_name_H-M   'P 1'
#
loop_
_entity.id
_entity.type
_entity.pdbx_description
1 polymer ?
#
loop_
_entity_poly.entity_id
_entity_poly.type
_entity_poly.pdbx_seq_one_letter_code
_entity_poly.pdbx_strand_id
1 'polypeptide(L)'
;EAESEVAALNRRIQLLEEDLERSEERLASATAKLSEASAAADESERIRKALENRTNMEDDRVAILEAQLSQAKLIAEEADKKYEEVARKLVLMEQDLERSEEKVEMNESKIVELEEELRVVGNNLKSLEVSEEKATQREETYGGQVRILDQRLKEAEARAEFAERSVQKLQKEVDRLEDE
;
A
#
# COMPACT_ATOMS: atom_id res chain seq x y z
N GLU A 1 -39.75 120.50 37.60
CA GLU A 1 -40.34 119.26 37.04
C GLU A 1 -39.55 118.75 35.83
N ALA A 2 -39.34 119.55 34.78
CA ALA A 2 -38.55 119.15 33.61
C ALA A 2 -37.10 118.67 33.91
N GLU A 3 -36.38 119.31 34.83
CA GLU A 3 -35.01 118.89 35.21
C GLU A 3 -34.98 117.52 35.90
N SER A 4 -36.03 117.17 36.66
CA SER A 4 -36.14 115.86 37.32
C SER A 4 -36.48 114.76 36.33
N GLU A 5 -37.27 115.06 35.30
CA GLU A 5 -37.59 114.13 34.20
C GLU A 5 -36.37 113.88 33.32
N VAL A 6 -35.59 114.91 33.00
CA VAL A 6 -34.32 114.77 32.27
C VAL A 6 -33.31 113.93 33.07
N ALA A 7 -33.20 114.15 34.38
CA ALA A 7 -32.34 113.32 35.24
C ALA A 7 -32.80 111.85 35.30
N ALA A 8 -34.11 111.59 35.36
CA ALA A 8 -34.66 110.24 35.37
C ALA A 8 -34.46 109.51 34.02
N LEU A 9 -34.61 110.22 32.90
CA LEU A 9 -34.35 109.69 31.57
C LEU A 9 -32.86 109.40 31.36
N ASN A 10 -31.96 110.28 31.79
CA ASN A 10 -30.51 110.04 31.71
C ASN A 10 -30.08 108.83 32.53
N ARG A 11 -30.65 108.64 33.73
CA ARG A 11 -30.39 107.44 34.54
C ARG A 11 -30.92 106.17 33.87
N ARG A 12 -32.07 106.25 33.20
CA ARG A 12 -32.63 105.14 32.42
C ARG A 12 -31.78 104.81 31.19
N ILE A 13 -31.24 105.82 30.52
CA ILE A 13 -30.30 105.64 29.39
C ILE A 13 -29.05 104.90 29.86
N GLN A 14 -28.42 105.34 30.96
CA GLN A 14 -27.23 104.67 31.53
C GLN A 14 -27.50 103.20 31.89
N LEU A 15 -28.63 102.90 32.54
CA LEU A 15 -28.99 101.52 32.87
C LEU A 15 -29.22 100.66 31.63
N LEU A 16 -29.84 101.22 30.58
CA LEU A 16 -30.04 100.53 29.31
C LEU A 16 -28.72 100.32 28.54
N GLU A 17 -27.78 101.27 28.62
CA GLU A 17 -26.43 101.13 28.05
C GLU A 17 -25.63 100.04 28.79
N GLU A 18 -25.66 100.01 30.12
CA GLU A 18 -25.03 98.96 30.93
C GLU A 18 -25.65 97.57 30.67
N ASP A 19 -26.97 97.48 30.53
CA ASP A 19 -27.66 96.23 30.21
C ASP A 19 -27.37 95.77 28.77
N LEU A 20 -27.27 96.72 27.83
CA LEU A 20 -26.87 96.43 26.45
C LEU A 20 -25.44 95.89 26.40
N GLU A 21 -24.49 96.54 27.07
CA GLU A 21 -23.08 96.11 27.12
C GLU A 21 -22.96 94.71 27.73
N ARG A 22 -23.65 94.43 28.84
CA ARG A 22 -23.70 93.08 29.43
C ARG A 22 -24.32 92.05 28.50
N SER A 23 -25.35 92.43 27.73
CA SER A 23 -25.98 91.54 26.76
C SER A 23 -25.03 91.24 25.59
N GLU A 24 -24.28 92.24 25.12
CA GLU A 24 -23.29 92.10 24.06
C GLU A 24 -22.11 91.21 24.49
N GLU A 25 -21.59 91.39 25.70
CA GLU A 25 -20.54 90.52 26.24
C GLU A 25 -21.01 89.06 26.37
N ARG A 26 -22.25 88.85 26.86
CA ARG A 26 -22.85 87.51 26.93
C ARG A 26 -23.04 86.90 25.55
N LEU A 27 -23.50 87.69 24.58
CA LEU A 27 -23.66 87.25 23.20
C LEU A 27 -22.31 86.88 22.58
N ALA A 28 -21.27 87.67 22.80
CA ALA A 28 -19.92 87.40 22.32
C ALA A 28 -19.37 86.09 22.91
N SER A 29 -19.53 85.88 24.22
CA SER A 29 -19.12 84.62 24.87
C SER A 29 -19.90 83.41 24.36
N ALA A 30 -21.22 83.54 24.21
CA ALA A 30 -22.07 82.47 23.67
C ALA A 30 -21.69 82.14 22.22
N THR A 31 -21.40 83.15 21.40
CA THR A 31 -20.98 82.96 20.00
C THR A 31 -19.61 82.28 19.91
N ALA A 32 -18.66 82.65 20.77
CA ALA A 32 -17.35 82.00 20.83
C ALA A 32 -17.47 80.51 21.21
N LYS A 33 -18.27 80.20 22.24
CA LYS A 33 -18.55 78.81 22.65
C LYS A 33 -19.26 78.02 21.57
N LEU A 34 -20.21 78.64 20.86
CA LEU A 34 -20.91 78.00 19.75
C LEU A 34 -19.94 77.66 18.61
N SER A 35 -19.03 78.56 18.28
CA SER A 35 -17.99 78.33 17.26
C SER A 35 -17.06 77.18 17.65
N GLU A 36 -16.59 77.15 18.89
CA GLU A 36 -15.74 76.06 19.42
C GLU A 36 -16.49 74.71 19.40
N ALA A 37 -17.74 74.69 19.86
CA ALA A 37 -18.57 73.49 19.84
C ALA A 37 -18.84 73.00 18.40
N SER A 38 -19.04 73.91 17.45
CA SER A 38 -19.20 73.58 16.03
C SER A 38 -17.93 72.95 15.47
N ALA A 39 -16.77 73.55 15.73
CA ALA A 39 -15.49 72.99 15.28
C ALA A 39 -15.21 71.60 15.88
N ALA A 40 -15.52 71.40 17.16
CA ALA A 40 -15.40 70.10 17.81
C ALA A 40 -16.36 69.05 17.25
N ALA A 41 -17.59 69.46 16.90
CA ALA A 41 -18.57 68.59 16.25
C ALA A 41 -18.13 68.17 14.84
N ASP A 42 -17.62 69.11 14.04
CA ASP A 42 -17.11 68.83 12.69
C ASP A 42 -15.94 67.84 12.72
N GLU A 43 -15.01 68.01 13.67
CA GLU A 43 -13.89 67.07 13.84
C GLU A 43 -14.35 65.69 14.32
N SER A 44 -15.32 65.65 15.24
CA SER A 44 -15.93 64.40 15.68
C SER A 44 -16.62 63.67 14.53
N GLU A 45 -17.30 64.39 13.63
CA GLU A 45 -17.94 63.79 12.45
C GLU A 45 -16.91 63.23 11.46
N ARG A 46 -15.78 63.93 11.25
CA ARG A 46 -14.68 63.42 10.42
C ARG A 46 -14.09 62.13 10.98
N ILE A 47 -13.81 62.10 12.28
CA ILE A 47 -13.28 60.91 12.95
C ILE A 47 -14.29 59.76 12.84
N ARG A 48 -15.58 60.02 13.06
CA ARG A 48 -16.64 59.01 12.91
C ARG A 48 -16.65 58.40 11.52
N LYS A 49 -16.61 59.22 10.46
CA LYS A 49 -16.57 58.74 9.07
C LYS A 49 -15.32 57.93 8.77
N ALA A 50 -14.16 58.34 9.30
CA ALA A 50 -12.92 57.58 9.12
C ALA A 50 -12.99 56.20 9.82
N LEU A 51 -13.56 56.14 11.02
CA LEU A 51 -13.76 54.88 11.75
C LEU A 51 -14.78 53.97 11.08
N GLU A 52 -15.86 54.52 10.54
CA GLU A 52 -16.87 53.78 9.78
C GLU A 52 -16.26 53.14 8.53
N ASN A 53 -15.51 53.92 7.74
CA ASN A 53 -14.80 53.39 6.56
C ASN A 53 -13.81 52.28 6.94
N ARG A 54 -13.06 52.46 8.04
CA ARG A 54 -12.14 51.45 8.53
C ARG A 54 -12.88 50.17 8.96
N THR A 55 -14.00 50.31 9.64
CA THR A 55 -14.81 49.16 10.09
C THR A 55 -15.33 48.37 8.89
N ASN A 56 -15.88 49.05 7.88
CA ASN A 56 -16.35 48.41 6.65
C ASN A 56 -15.22 47.63 5.93
N MET A 57 -14.02 48.20 5.86
CA MET A 57 -12.86 47.51 5.25
C MET A 57 -12.42 46.27 6.04
N GLU A 58 -12.46 46.33 7.37
CA GLU A 58 -12.14 45.17 8.20
C GLU A 58 -13.23 44.09 8.10
N ASP A 59 -14.51 44.48 8.01
CA ASP A 59 -15.61 43.53 7.80
C ASP A 59 -15.46 42.77 6.47
N ASP A 60 -15.15 43.47 5.38
CA ASP A 60 -14.86 42.84 4.08
C ASP A 60 -13.65 41.90 4.16
N ARG A 61 -12.62 42.29 4.90
CA ARG A 61 -11.42 41.47 5.11
C ARG A 61 -11.72 40.21 5.91
N VAL A 62 -12.52 40.33 6.97
CA VAL A 62 -12.97 39.19 7.79
C VAL A 62 -13.76 38.21 6.92
N ALA A 63 -14.70 38.70 6.10
CA ALA A 63 -15.48 37.83 5.21
C ALA A 63 -14.61 37.03 4.23
N ILE A 64 -13.57 37.65 3.66
CA ILE A 64 -12.62 36.96 2.78
C ILE A 64 -11.83 35.90 3.55
N LEU A 65 -11.33 36.23 4.73
CA LEU A 65 -10.56 35.29 5.56
C LEU A 65 -11.42 34.10 6.03
N GLU A 66 -12.68 34.33 6.36
CA GLU A 66 -13.63 33.28 6.72
C GLU A 66 -13.89 32.32 5.55
N ALA A 67 -14.07 32.86 4.33
CA ALA A 67 -14.23 32.06 3.13
C ALA A 67 -12.98 31.21 2.85
N GLN A 68 -11.78 31.80 2.96
CA GLN A 68 -10.51 31.09 2.78
C GLN A 68 -10.31 30.00 3.84
N LEU A 69 -10.65 30.29 5.10
CA LEU A 69 -10.57 29.32 6.19
C LEU A 69 -11.52 28.14 5.96
N SER A 70 -12.75 28.42 5.50
CA SER A 70 -13.72 27.40 5.16
C SER A 70 -13.21 26.48 4.05
N GLN A 71 -12.67 27.07 2.97
CA GLN A 71 -12.08 26.30 1.87
C GLN A 71 -10.88 25.47 2.32
N ALA A 72 -9.99 26.03 3.15
CA ALA A 72 -8.83 25.31 3.68
C ALA A 72 -9.24 24.10 4.53
N LYS A 73 -10.29 24.24 5.34
CA LYS A 73 -10.85 23.13 6.13
C LYS A 73 -11.40 22.03 5.25
N LEU A 74 -12.16 22.36 4.20
CA LEU A 74 -12.68 21.37 3.25
C LEU A 74 -11.56 20.59 2.57
N ILE A 75 -10.50 21.28 2.13
CA ILE A 75 -9.33 20.63 1.51
C ILE A 75 -8.63 19.70 2.50
N ALA A 76 -8.46 20.13 3.75
CA ALA A 76 -7.86 19.30 4.79
C ALA A 76 -8.70 18.04 5.07
N GLU A 77 -10.02 18.17 5.21
CA GLU A 77 -10.92 17.03 5.41
C GLU A 77 -10.92 16.05 4.22
N GLU A 78 -10.86 16.55 2.99
CA GLU A 78 -10.73 15.70 1.80
C GLU A 78 -9.39 14.97 1.75
N ALA A 79 -8.30 15.64 2.16
CA ALA A 79 -6.99 15.03 2.26
C ALA A 79 -6.98 13.92 3.32
N ASP A 80 -7.53 14.18 4.51
CA ASP A 80 -7.63 13.20 5.60
C ASP A 80 -8.41 11.96 5.16
N LYS A 81 -9.55 12.13 4.48
CA LYS A 81 -10.32 11.00 3.92
C LYS A 81 -9.51 10.17 2.92
N LYS A 82 -8.74 10.82 2.05
CA LYS A 82 -7.85 10.14 1.10
C LYS A 82 -6.73 9.39 1.82
N TYR A 83 -6.13 9.99 2.85
CA TYR A 83 -5.11 9.33 3.67
C TYR A 83 -5.66 8.09 4.37
N GLU A 84 -6.85 8.17 4.96
CA GLU A 84 -7.50 7.01 5.59
C GLU A 84 -7.82 5.88 4.59
N GLU A 85 -8.22 6.22 3.36
CA GLU A 85 -8.45 5.23 2.32
C GLU A 85 -7.15 4.54 1.89
N VAL A 86 -6.09 5.32 1.66
CA VAL A 86 -4.77 4.79 1.30
C VAL A 86 -4.19 3.93 2.42
N ALA A 87 -4.30 4.37 3.68
CA ALA A 87 -3.84 3.60 4.83
C ALA A 87 -4.57 2.25 4.95
N ARG A 88 -5.89 2.23 4.74
CA ARG A 88 -6.66 0.96 4.74
C ARG A 88 -6.25 0.03 3.60
N LYS A 89 -6.03 0.57 2.39
CA LYS A 89 -5.56 -0.21 1.24
C LYS A 89 -4.16 -0.79 1.48
N LEU A 90 -3.28 -0.01 2.10
CA LEU A 90 -1.92 -0.45 2.43
C LEU A 90 -1.96 -1.67 3.36
N VAL A 91 -2.74 -1.63 4.44
CA VAL A 91 -2.86 -2.75 5.39
C VAL A 91 -3.36 -4.03 4.70
N LEU A 92 -4.35 -3.93 3.81
CA LEU A 92 -4.84 -5.09 3.06
C LEU A 92 -3.75 -5.67 2.15
N MET A 93 -2.99 -4.80 1.48
CA MET A 93 -1.93 -5.21 0.57
C MET A 93 -0.73 -5.82 1.31
N GLU A 94 -0.41 -5.33 2.51
CA GLU A 94 0.59 -5.93 3.40
C GLU A 94 0.17 -7.35 3.84
N GLN A 95 -1.11 -7.54 4.19
CA GLN A 95 -1.64 -8.88 4.53
C GLN A 95 -1.62 -9.85 3.36
N ASP A 96 -1.96 -9.38 2.16
CA ASP A 96 -1.92 -10.22 0.96
C ASP A 96 -0.49 -10.56 0.55
N LEU A 97 0.46 -9.64 0.78
CA LEU A 97 1.89 -9.89 0.60
C LEU A 97 2.39 -10.98 1.57
N GLU A 98 2.11 -10.85 2.86
CA GLU A 98 2.51 -11.82 3.89
C GLU A 98 2.00 -13.24 3.55
N ARG A 99 0.72 -13.37 3.17
CA ARG A 99 0.15 -14.64 2.71
C ARG A 99 0.85 -15.20 1.46
N SER A 100 1.25 -14.33 0.54
CA SER A 100 1.97 -14.75 -0.66
C SER A 100 3.38 -15.22 -0.32
N GLU A 101 4.06 -14.55 0.60
CA GLU A 101 5.39 -14.93 1.09
C GLU A 101 5.36 -16.29 1.79
N GLU A 102 4.42 -16.52 2.71
CA GLU A 102 4.23 -17.82 3.36
C GLU A 102 4.00 -18.94 2.33
N LYS A 103 3.19 -18.67 1.29
CA LYS A 103 2.93 -19.64 0.22
C LYS A 103 4.18 -19.94 -0.60
N VAL A 104 5.01 -18.93 -0.88
CA VAL A 104 6.28 -19.12 -1.58
C VAL A 104 7.21 -19.97 -0.74
N GLU A 105 7.37 -19.67 0.55
CA GLU A 105 8.23 -20.43 1.47
C GLU A 105 7.82 -21.91 1.54
N MET A 106 6.51 -22.19 1.66
CA MET A 106 6.00 -23.57 1.62
C MET A 106 6.34 -24.29 0.30
N ASN A 107 6.18 -23.60 -0.83
CA ASN A 107 6.49 -24.18 -2.15
C ASN A 107 7.98 -24.43 -2.33
N GLU A 108 8.84 -23.51 -1.86
CA GLU A 108 10.28 -23.68 -1.88
C GLU A 108 10.71 -24.89 -1.04
N SER A 109 10.17 -25.02 0.17
CA SER A 109 10.38 -26.21 1.00
C SER A 109 9.95 -27.48 0.27
N LYS A 110 8.81 -27.46 -0.43
CA LYS A 110 8.34 -28.62 -1.18
C LYS A 110 9.23 -28.96 -2.38
N ILE A 111 9.79 -27.96 -3.06
CA ILE A 111 10.74 -28.18 -4.14
C ILE A 111 11.98 -28.89 -3.61
N VAL A 112 12.56 -28.41 -2.50
CA VAL A 112 13.76 -29.03 -1.90
C VAL A 112 13.50 -30.48 -1.51
N GLU A 113 12.34 -30.78 -0.92
CA GLU A 113 11.95 -32.18 -0.62
C GLU A 113 11.90 -33.05 -1.88
N LEU A 114 11.25 -32.57 -2.95
CA LEU A 114 11.12 -33.31 -4.20
C LEU A 114 12.46 -33.49 -4.92
N GLU A 115 13.34 -32.51 -4.85
CA GLU A 115 14.70 -32.61 -5.39
C GLU A 115 15.51 -33.71 -4.68
N GLU A 116 15.38 -33.82 -3.36
CA GLU A 116 16.06 -34.87 -2.59
C GLU A 116 15.46 -36.25 -2.87
N GLU A 117 14.13 -36.37 -2.96
CA GLU A 117 13.48 -37.62 -3.38
C GLU A 117 13.96 -38.06 -4.77
N LEU A 118 14.02 -37.13 -5.72
CA LEU A 118 14.49 -37.42 -7.08
C LEU A 118 15.95 -37.88 -7.07
N ARG A 119 16.80 -37.29 -6.22
CA ARG A 119 18.20 -37.70 -6.06
C ARG A 119 18.30 -39.15 -5.57
N VAL A 120 17.49 -39.53 -4.58
CA VAL A 120 17.44 -40.90 -4.05
C VAL A 120 16.95 -41.89 -5.10
N VAL A 121 15.85 -41.55 -5.81
CA VAL A 121 15.31 -42.39 -6.89
C VAL A 121 16.33 -42.58 -8.02
N GLY A 122 17.04 -41.51 -8.41
CA GLY A 122 18.10 -41.57 -9.42
C GLY A 122 19.24 -42.51 -9.02
N ASN A 123 19.67 -42.49 -7.75
CA ASN A 123 20.68 -43.42 -7.26
C ASN A 123 20.21 -44.88 -7.24
N ASN A 124 18.94 -45.10 -6.86
CA ASN A 124 18.33 -46.44 -6.88
C ASN A 124 18.22 -46.99 -8.30
N LEU A 125 17.80 -46.16 -9.26
CA LEU A 125 17.69 -46.55 -10.67
C LEU A 125 19.06 -46.98 -11.22
N LYS A 126 20.11 -46.19 -10.96
CA LYS A 126 21.47 -46.52 -11.38
C LYS A 126 21.96 -47.85 -10.78
N SER A 127 21.58 -48.15 -9.54
CA SER A 127 21.91 -49.42 -8.89
C SER A 127 21.15 -50.61 -9.50
N LEU A 128 19.88 -50.39 -9.87
CA LEU A 128 19.06 -51.39 -10.56
C LEU A 128 19.56 -51.67 -11.98
N GLU A 129 19.95 -50.64 -12.74
CA GLU A 129 20.56 -50.80 -14.08
C GLU A 129 21.80 -51.69 -14.03
N VAL A 130 22.71 -51.44 -13.07
CA VAL A 130 23.90 -52.29 -12.88
C VAL A 130 23.53 -53.72 -12.47
N SER A 131 22.47 -53.90 -11.68
CA SER A 131 22.00 -55.23 -11.29
C SER A 131 21.39 -55.99 -12.46
N GLU A 132 20.66 -55.30 -13.33
CA GLU A 132 20.04 -55.83 -14.55
C GLU A 132 21.12 -56.26 -15.54
N GLU A 133 22.11 -55.41 -15.81
CA GLU A 133 23.24 -55.75 -16.71
C GLU A 133 23.98 -57.01 -16.23
N LYS A 134 24.22 -57.14 -14.91
CA LYS A 134 24.82 -58.34 -14.32
C LYS A 134 23.93 -59.58 -14.39
N ALA A 135 22.61 -59.42 -14.37
CA ALA A 135 21.67 -60.52 -14.53
C ALA A 135 21.69 -61.01 -15.98
N THR A 136 21.65 -60.09 -16.94
CA THR A 136 21.71 -60.36 -18.38
C THR A 136 23.01 -61.08 -18.76
N GLN A 137 24.17 -60.63 -18.28
CA GLN A 137 25.45 -61.32 -18.50
C GLN A 137 25.45 -62.76 -17.94
N ARG A 138 24.82 -62.97 -16.77
CA ARG A 138 24.68 -64.32 -16.18
C ARG A 138 23.77 -65.19 -17.04
N GLU A 139 22.65 -64.65 -17.52
CA GLU A 139 21.73 -65.34 -18.42
C GLU A 139 22.43 -65.77 -19.72
N GLU A 140 23.20 -64.88 -20.35
CA GLU A 140 23.98 -65.21 -21.55
C GLU A 140 24.98 -66.34 -21.29
N THR A 141 25.69 -66.27 -20.16
CA THR A 141 26.66 -67.28 -19.75
C THR A 141 25.99 -68.64 -19.55
N TYR A 142 24.89 -68.68 -18.79
CA TYR A 142 24.12 -69.91 -18.57
C TYR A 142 23.51 -70.44 -19.88
N GLY A 143 22.99 -69.57 -20.74
CA GLY A 143 22.50 -69.93 -22.06
C GLY A 143 23.58 -70.58 -22.93
N GLY A 144 24.81 -70.06 -22.89
CA GLY A 144 25.97 -70.67 -23.56
C GLY A 144 26.32 -72.05 -22.99
N GLN A 145 26.37 -72.19 -21.67
CA GLN A 145 26.64 -73.47 -20.99
C GLN A 145 25.58 -74.53 -21.33
N VAL A 146 24.30 -74.14 -21.34
CA VAL A 146 23.19 -75.02 -21.71
C VAL A 146 23.35 -75.53 -23.13
N ARG A 147 23.70 -74.67 -24.11
CA ARG A 147 23.95 -75.10 -25.50
C ARG A 147 25.10 -76.11 -25.60
N ILE A 148 26.19 -75.89 -24.88
CA ILE A 148 27.33 -76.81 -24.85
C ILE A 148 26.92 -78.16 -24.25
N LEU A 149 26.20 -78.14 -23.13
CA LEU A 149 25.71 -79.36 -22.48
C LEU A 149 24.73 -80.12 -23.37
N ASP A 150 23.82 -79.42 -24.06
CA ASP A 150 22.88 -80.00 -25.03
C ASP A 150 23.61 -80.67 -26.20
N GLN A 151 24.64 -80.04 -26.74
CA GLN A 151 25.48 -80.65 -27.78
C GLN A 151 26.19 -81.92 -27.27
N ARG A 152 26.80 -81.85 -26.08
CA ARG A 152 27.49 -83.02 -25.49
C ARG A 152 26.52 -84.15 -25.18
N LEU A 153 25.30 -83.84 -24.76
CA LEU A 153 24.23 -84.81 -24.52
C LEU A 153 23.87 -85.51 -25.83
N LYS A 154 23.59 -84.77 -26.90
CA LYS A 154 23.29 -85.33 -28.23
C LYS A 154 24.41 -86.23 -28.76
N GLU A 155 25.67 -85.82 -28.59
CA GLU A 155 26.82 -86.66 -28.98
C GLU A 155 26.95 -87.94 -28.15
N ALA A 156 26.62 -87.87 -26.85
CA ALA A 156 26.62 -89.04 -25.97
C ALA A 156 25.46 -89.99 -26.30
N GLU A 157 24.27 -89.47 -26.56
CA GLU A 157 23.10 -90.23 -27.02
C GLU A 157 23.38 -90.95 -28.33
N ALA A 158 23.93 -90.26 -29.33
CA ALA A 158 24.29 -90.87 -30.61
C ALA A 158 25.34 -91.99 -30.45
N ARG A 159 26.32 -91.80 -29.55
CA ARG A 159 27.32 -92.84 -29.21
C ARG A 159 26.68 -94.05 -28.52
N ALA A 160 25.78 -93.81 -27.57
CA ALA A 160 25.04 -94.87 -26.87
C ALA A 160 24.19 -95.67 -27.85
N GLU A 161 23.44 -95.01 -28.73
CA GLU A 161 22.62 -95.67 -29.76
C GLU A 161 23.47 -96.52 -30.72
N PHE A 162 24.64 -96.04 -31.11
CA PHE A 162 25.57 -96.82 -31.93
C PHE A 162 26.11 -98.06 -31.20
N ALA A 163 26.46 -97.92 -29.92
CA ALA A 163 26.92 -99.02 -29.09
C ALA A 163 25.83 -100.08 -28.90
N GLU A 164 24.60 -99.67 -28.59
CA GLU A 164 23.44 -100.56 -28.48
C GLU A 164 23.18 -101.34 -29.78
N ARG A 165 23.22 -100.66 -30.94
CA ARG A 165 23.11 -101.33 -32.24
C ARG A 165 24.24 -102.33 -32.50
N SER A 166 25.45 -102.00 -32.08
CA SER A 166 26.62 -102.89 -32.24
C SER A 166 26.50 -104.12 -31.34
N VAL A 167 26.07 -103.95 -30.09
CA VAL A 167 25.76 -105.05 -29.17
C VAL A 167 24.67 -105.94 -29.75
N GLN A 168 23.56 -105.38 -30.25
CA GLN A 168 22.49 -106.16 -30.88
C GLN A 168 22.97 -106.96 -32.09
N LYS A 169 23.89 -106.42 -32.90
CA LYS A 169 24.48 -107.14 -34.04
C LYS A 169 25.37 -108.29 -33.58
N LEU A 170 26.28 -108.03 -32.64
CA LEU A 170 27.16 -109.05 -32.07
C LEU A 170 26.36 -110.15 -31.38
N GLN A 171 25.30 -109.81 -30.65
CA GLN A 171 24.38 -110.76 -30.02
C GLN A 171 23.81 -111.74 -31.06
N LYS A 172 23.29 -111.21 -32.18
CA LYS A 172 22.78 -112.04 -33.29
C LYS A 172 23.84 -112.93 -33.92
N GLU A 173 25.08 -112.47 -33.97
CA GLU A 173 26.21 -113.24 -34.52
C GLU A 173 26.63 -114.36 -33.55
N VAL A 174 26.62 -114.09 -32.24
CA VAL A 174 26.81 -115.09 -31.20
C VAL A 174 25.69 -116.14 -31.27
N ASP A 175 24.43 -115.74 -31.26
CA ASP A 175 23.28 -116.66 -31.35
C ASP A 175 23.40 -117.57 -32.58
N ARG A 176 23.81 -117.03 -33.73
CA ARG A 176 24.03 -117.80 -34.96
C ARG A 176 25.17 -118.82 -34.84
N LEU A 177 26.26 -118.45 -34.16
CA LEU A 177 27.41 -119.34 -33.93
C LEU A 177 27.10 -120.41 -32.87
N GLU A 178 26.17 -120.17 -31.94
CA GLU A 178 25.71 -121.15 -30.96
C GLU A 178 24.70 -122.16 -31.55
N ASP A 179 24.02 -121.81 -32.64
CA ASP A 179 23.07 -122.65 -33.38
C ASP A 179 23.72 -123.51 -34.51
N GLU A 180 25.03 -123.36 -34.77
CA GLU A 180 25.85 -124.22 -35.65
C GLU A 180 26.58 -125.33 -34.89
#